data_AF-A0A222WJZ4-F1
#
_entry.id   AF-A0A222WJZ4-F1
#
_cell.length_a   1.000
_cell.length_b   1.000
_cell.length_c   1.000
_cell.angle_alpha   90.00
_cell.angle_beta   90.00
_cell.angle_gamma   90.00
#
_symmetry.space_group_name_H-M   'P 1'
#
loop_
_entity.id
_entity.type
_entity.pdbx_description
1 polymer ?
#
loop_
_entity_poly.entity_id
_entity_poly.type
_entity_poly.pdbx_seq_one_letter_code
_entity_poly.pdbx_strand_id
1 'polypeptide(L)'
;MSREKAMIHMLDSASKMQRNVSMILEAKAVEAEKMRNWALNHLAPNAFDTDEEQLGRPLEVHEQMVEMLEGLTRLQTGLCSNLKALLDQDEQQGGGMEGMMGGMGSGDMS
;
A
#
# COMPACT_ATOMS: atom_id res chain seq x y z
N MET A 1 12.32 -11.77 -27.15
CA MET A 1 13.29 -11.43 -26.08
C MET A 1 13.95 -12.70 -25.58
N SER A 2 15.27 -12.72 -25.32
CA SER A 2 15.90 -13.87 -24.66
C SER A 2 15.59 -13.84 -23.16
N ARG A 3 15.45 -15.03 -22.55
CA ARG A 3 15.12 -15.19 -21.12
C ARG A 3 16.07 -14.44 -20.19
N GLU A 4 17.36 -14.44 -20.54
CA GLU A 4 18.41 -13.74 -19.83
C GLU A 4 18.18 -12.21 -19.82
N LYS A 5 17.82 -11.63 -20.96
CA LYS A 5 17.53 -10.20 -21.08
C LYS A 5 16.30 -9.79 -20.26
N ALA A 6 15.30 -10.67 -20.17
CA ALA A 6 14.11 -10.46 -19.33
C ALA A 6 14.47 -10.52 -17.82
N MET A 7 15.29 -11.48 -17.41
CA MET A 7 15.77 -11.58 -16.01
C MET A 7 16.59 -10.35 -15.59
N ILE A 8 17.45 -9.84 -16.46
CA ILE A 8 18.21 -8.60 -16.20
C ILE A 8 17.27 -7.39 -16.05
N HIS A 9 16.24 -7.27 -16.90
CA HIS A 9 15.24 -6.20 -16.79
C HIS A 9 14.41 -6.28 -15.50
N MET A 10 14.05 -7.49 -15.07
CA MET A 10 13.36 -7.71 -13.80
C MET A 10 14.25 -7.33 -12.61
N LEU A 11 15.52 -7.71 -12.64
CA LEU A 11 16.48 -7.39 -11.58
C LEU A 11 16.71 -5.87 -11.45
N ASP A 12 16.86 -5.18 -12.58
CA ASP A 12 16.98 -3.72 -12.63
C ASP A 12 15.72 -3.04 -12.06
N SER A 13 14.53 -3.49 -12.47
CA SER A 13 13.26 -2.97 -11.95
C SER A 13 13.10 -3.21 -10.45
N ALA A 14 13.46 -4.40 -9.96
CA ALA A 14 13.41 -4.74 -8.55
C ALA A 14 14.37 -3.87 -7.73
N SER A 15 15.58 -3.61 -8.23
CA SER A 15 16.56 -2.73 -7.56
C SER A 15 16.05 -1.28 -7.44
N LYS A 16 15.40 -0.77 -8.50
CA LYS A 16 14.79 0.58 -8.49
C LYS A 16 13.64 0.67 -7.51
N MET A 17 12.80 -0.36 -7.45
CA MET A 17 11.71 -0.44 -6.49
C MET A 17 12.25 -0.47 -5.05
N GLN A 18 13.26 -1.30 -4.76
CA GLN A 18 13.90 -1.36 -3.44
C GLN A 18 14.51 -0.01 -3.03
N ARG A 19 15.13 0.70 -3.97
CA ARG A 19 15.65 2.05 -3.72
C ARG A 19 14.52 3.03 -3.37
N ASN A 20 13.41 3.00 -4.09
CA ASN A 20 12.27 3.86 -3.80
C ASN A 20 11.67 3.56 -2.42
N VAL A 21 11.54 2.28 -2.06
CA VAL A 21 11.09 1.87 -0.73
C VAL A 21 12.04 2.38 0.35
N SER A 22 13.36 2.26 0.15
CA SER A 22 14.34 2.78 1.09
C SER A 22 14.19 4.29 1.32
N MET A 23 13.99 5.07 0.25
CA MET A 23 13.80 6.53 0.36
C MET A 23 12.51 6.89 1.10
N ILE A 24 11.43 6.13 0.88
CA ILE A 24 10.17 6.30 1.60
C ILE A 24 10.37 6.02 3.10
N LEU A 25 11.06 4.93 3.43
CA LEU A 25 11.30 4.54 4.83
C LEU A 25 12.16 5.57 5.57
N GLU A 26 13.17 6.13 4.91
CA GLU A 26 14.00 7.20 5.48
C GLU A 26 13.18 8.46 5.80
N ALA A 27 12.34 8.90 4.85
CA ALA A 27 11.43 10.01 5.08
C ALA A 27 10.44 9.71 6.22
N LYS A 28 9.92 8.49 6.31
CA LYS A 28 9.02 8.06 7.40
C LYS A 28 9.71 8.05 8.76
N ALA A 29 10.98 7.65 8.83
CA ALA A 29 11.75 7.70 10.07
C ALA A 29 11.94 9.14 10.57
N VAL A 30 12.21 10.09 9.67
CA VAL A 30 12.32 11.51 10.00
C VAL A 30 11.01 12.07 10.56
N GLU A 31 9.88 11.75 9.94
CA GLU A 31 8.57 12.20 10.43
C GLU A 31 8.19 11.55 11.77
N ALA A 32 8.53 10.27 11.97
CA ALA A 32 8.32 9.60 13.25
C ALA A 32 9.13 10.26 14.39
N GLU A 33 10.38 10.65 14.12
CA GLU A 33 11.23 11.33 15.08
C GLU A 33 10.71 12.74 15.42
N LYS A 34 10.15 13.46 14.43
CA LYS A 34 9.46 14.74 14.68
C LYS A 34 8.24 14.55 15.57
N MET A 35 7.38 13.57 15.29
CA MET A 35 6.21 13.27 16.14
C MET A 35 6.63 12.89 17.56
N ARG A 36 7.68 12.06 17.71
CA ARG A 36 8.23 11.69 19.03
C ARG A 36 8.68 12.94 19.80
N ASN A 37 9.44 13.82 19.17
CA ASN A 37 9.93 15.04 19.80
C ASN A 37 8.79 16.02 20.11
N TRP A 38 7.79 16.13 19.24
CA TRP A 38 6.59 16.90 19.54
C TRP A 38 5.89 16.35 20.78
N ALA A 39 5.63 15.04 20.83
CA ALA A 39 4.97 14.41 21.96
C ALA A 39 5.77 14.57 23.27
N LEU A 40 7.09 14.35 23.25
CA LEU A 40 7.89 14.52 24.47
C LEU A 40 7.86 15.96 25.02
N ASN A 41 7.78 16.96 24.16
CA ASN A 41 7.77 18.36 24.58
C ASN A 41 6.37 18.91 24.84
N HIS A 42 5.31 18.26 24.32
CA HIS A 42 3.94 18.78 24.36
C HIS A 42 2.94 17.81 24.99
N LEU A 43 3.32 16.60 25.40
CA LEU A 43 2.51 15.69 26.24
C LEU A 43 3.10 15.53 27.65
N ALA A 44 4.22 16.19 27.97
CA ALA A 44 4.77 16.15 29.31
C ALA A 44 3.87 16.94 30.28
N PRO A 45 3.65 16.47 31.53
CA PRO A 45 2.74 17.14 32.47
C PRO A 45 3.11 18.60 32.78
N ASN A 46 4.39 18.94 32.65
CA ASN A 46 4.91 20.30 32.85
C ASN A 46 4.75 21.21 31.62
N ALA A 47 4.22 20.69 30.50
CA ALA A 47 3.96 21.45 29.28
C ALA A 47 2.53 22.03 29.23
N PHE A 48 1.71 21.76 30.26
CA PHE A 48 0.32 22.20 30.34
C PHE A 48 0.08 23.01 31.62
N ASP A 49 -0.71 24.06 31.51
CA ASP A 49 -1.07 24.93 32.64
C ASP A 49 -2.27 24.38 33.42
N THR A 50 -3.10 23.52 32.79
CA THR A 50 -4.29 22.92 33.38
C THR A 50 -4.45 21.43 33.02
N ASP A 51 -5.04 20.66 33.94
CA ASP A 51 -5.33 19.23 33.72
C ASP A 51 -6.31 19.01 32.55
N GLU A 52 -7.19 19.98 32.28
CA GLU A 52 -8.14 19.94 31.15
C GLU A 52 -7.40 20.05 29.81
N GLU A 53 -6.43 20.94 29.68
CA GLU A 53 -5.60 21.07 28.47
C GLU A 53 -4.67 19.87 28.29
N GLN A 54 -4.16 19.32 29.39
CA GLN A 54 -3.35 18.10 29.39
C GLN A 54 -4.10 16.90 28.79
N LEU A 55 -5.42 16.86 28.91
CA LEU A 55 -6.25 15.81 28.30
C LEU A 55 -6.75 16.21 26.90
N GLY A 56 -7.21 17.45 26.72
CA GLY A 56 -7.84 17.90 25.48
C GLY A 56 -6.88 17.95 24.29
N ARG A 57 -5.69 18.52 24.47
CA ARG A 57 -4.72 18.70 23.37
C ARG A 57 -4.20 17.39 22.79
N PRO A 58 -3.85 16.37 23.59
CA PRO A 58 -3.46 15.08 23.05
C PRO A 58 -4.60 14.36 22.32
N LEU A 59 -5.85 14.52 22.78
CA LEU A 59 -7.01 13.93 22.13
C LEU A 59 -7.28 14.54 20.75
N GLU A 60 -7.18 15.86 20.59
CA GLU A 60 -7.30 16.54 19.30
C GLU A 60 -6.27 16.01 18.28
N VAL A 61 -5.02 15.84 18.71
CA VAL A 61 -3.96 15.33 17.83
C VAL A 61 -4.17 13.85 17.52
N HIS A 62 -4.63 13.06 18.48
CA HIS A 62 -4.98 11.66 18.25
C HIS A 62 -6.10 11.52 17.21
N GLU A 63 -7.12 12.39 17.24
CA GLU A 63 -8.20 12.40 16.25
C GLU A 63 -7.67 12.65 14.82
N GLN A 64 -6.78 13.62 14.66
CA GLN A 64 -6.13 13.88 13.37
C GLN A 64 -5.27 12.69 12.89
N MET A 65 -4.61 11.98 13.81
CA MET A 65 -3.87 10.76 13.46
C MET A 65 -4.79 9.65 12.96
N VAL A 66 -5.97 9.47 13.58
CA VAL A 66 -6.96 8.49 13.14
C VAL A 66 -7.46 8.83 11.73
N GLU A 67 -7.82 10.09 11.47
CA GLU A 67 -8.28 10.53 10.14
C GLU A 67 -7.23 10.28 9.05
N MET A 68 -5.96 10.60 9.34
CA MET A 68 -4.85 10.33 8.41
C MET A 68 -4.70 8.82 8.12
N LEU A 69 -4.79 7.97 9.15
CA LEU A 69 -4.69 6.51 8.98
C LEU A 69 -5.84 5.96 8.13
N GLU A 70 -7.05 6.47 8.31
CA GLU A 70 -8.18 6.13 7.45
C GLU A 70 -7.94 6.54 5.99
N GLY A 71 -7.47 7.77 5.77
CA GLY A 71 -7.13 8.27 4.44
C GLY A 71 -6.07 7.43 3.73
N LEU A 72 -5.01 7.04 4.44
CA LEU A 72 -3.96 6.16 3.93
C LEU A 72 -4.50 4.76 3.61
N THR A 73 -5.36 4.21 4.46
CA THR A 73 -5.97 2.90 4.23
C THR A 73 -6.85 2.90 2.98
N ARG A 74 -7.65 3.96 2.78
CA ARG A 74 -8.46 4.14 1.56
C ARG A 74 -7.58 4.26 0.31
N LEU A 75 -6.50 5.03 0.39
CA LEU A 75 -5.55 5.18 -0.73
C LEU A 75 -4.88 3.84 -1.08
N GLN A 76 -4.38 3.11 -0.09
CA GLN A 76 -3.77 1.79 -0.31
C GLN A 76 -4.75 0.81 -0.94
N THR A 77 -6.01 0.83 -0.48
CA THR A 77 -7.07 -0.01 -1.03
C THR A 77 -7.35 0.34 -2.50
N GLY A 78 -7.42 1.64 -2.83
CA GLY A 78 -7.57 2.12 -4.20
C GLY A 78 -6.40 1.72 -5.10
N LEU A 79 -5.16 1.82 -4.62
CA LEU A 79 -3.97 1.36 -5.35
C LEU A 79 -4.01 -0.15 -5.60
N CYS A 80 -4.37 -0.95 -4.59
CA CYS A 80 -4.54 -2.39 -4.75
C CYS A 80 -5.64 -2.72 -5.78
N SER A 81 -6.75 -2.00 -5.78
CA SER A 81 -7.82 -2.15 -6.78
C SER A 81 -7.33 -1.82 -8.19
N ASN A 82 -6.58 -0.73 -8.36
CA ASN A 82 -6.03 -0.33 -9.66
C ASN A 82 -4.99 -1.34 -10.15
N LEU A 83 -4.14 -1.85 -9.28
CA LEU A 83 -3.18 -2.92 -9.61
C LEU A 83 -3.88 -4.20 -10.05
N LYS A 84 -4.93 -4.63 -9.33
CA LYS A 84 -5.75 -5.78 -9.75
C LYS A 84 -6.36 -5.54 -11.13
N ALA A 85 -6.97 -4.39 -11.37
CA ALA A 85 -7.58 -4.07 -12.66
C ALA A 85 -6.57 -4.08 -13.83
N LEU A 86 -5.33 -3.61 -13.59
CA LEU A 86 -4.27 -3.66 -14.60
C LEU A 86 -3.78 -5.09 -14.86
N LEU A 87 -3.70 -5.94 -13.83
CA LEU A 87 -3.28 -7.33 -13.97
C LEU A 87 -4.37 -8.22 -14.60
N ASP A 88 -5.64 -7.97 -14.30
CA ASP A 88 -6.80 -8.71 -14.83
C ASP A 88 -7.04 -8.40 -16.33
N GLN A 89 -6.56 -7.26 -16.82
CA GLN A 89 -6.58 -6.89 -18.24
C GLN A 89 -5.63 -7.75 -19.11
N ASP A 90 -4.58 -8.32 -18.54
CA ASP A 90 -3.65 -9.20 -19.26
C ASP A 90 -4.22 -10.63 -19.44
N GLU A 91 -5.12 -11.08 -18.55
CA GLU A 91 -5.80 -12.38 -18.72
C GLU A 91 -6.90 -12.35 -19.80
N GLN A 92 -7.51 -11.20 -20.05
CA GLN A 92 -8.57 -11.05 -21.06
C GLN A 92 -8.07 -10.84 -22.50
N GLN A 93 -6.77 -10.57 -22.71
CA GLN A 93 -6.17 -10.59 -24.05
C GLN A 93 -5.70 -11.97 -24.53
N GLY A 94 -5.80 -13.01 -23.68
CA GLY A 94 -5.45 -14.40 -24.00
C GLY A 94 -6.64 -15.33 -24.32
N GLY A 95 -7.88 -14.83 -24.34
CA GLY A 95 -9.10 -15.62 -24.47
C GLY A 95 -9.49 -16.01 -25.90
N GLY A 96 -8.52 -16.50 -26.69
CA GLY A 96 -8.72 -16.97 -28.07
C GLY A 96 -8.69 -18.49 -28.21
N MET A 97 -9.10 -19.27 -27.21
CA MET A 97 -9.22 -20.74 -27.35
C MET A 97 -10.13 -21.40 -26.29
N GLU A 98 -10.92 -20.66 -25.51
CA GLU A 98 -11.74 -21.28 -24.44
C GLU A 98 -13.16 -21.65 -24.90
N GLY A 99 -13.47 -21.49 -26.18
CA GLY A 99 -14.76 -21.86 -26.78
C GLY A 99 -14.78 -23.20 -27.52
N MET A 100 -13.63 -23.87 -27.71
CA MET A 100 -13.53 -25.06 -28.57
C MET A 100 -13.21 -26.37 -27.84
N MET A 101 -12.89 -26.33 -26.53
CA MET A 101 -12.51 -27.52 -25.76
C MET A 101 -13.46 -27.84 -24.58
N GLY A 102 -14.71 -27.37 -24.63
CA GLY A 102 -15.73 -27.65 -23.60
C GLY A 102 -16.89 -28.54 -24.05
N GLY A 103 -16.86 -29.06 -25.29
CA GLY A 103 -18.03 -29.71 -25.92
C GLY A 103 -17.85 -31.19 -26.30
N MET A 104 -16.81 -31.87 -25.82
CA MET A 104 -16.55 -33.27 -26.16
C MET A 104 -16.47 -34.12 -24.88
N GLY A 105 -17.62 -34.62 -24.41
CA GLY A 105 -17.63 -35.44 -23.19
C GLY A 105 -18.97 -35.82 -22.56
N SER A 106 -20.01 -36.15 -23.33
CA SER A 106 -21.15 -37.02 -22.94
C SER A 106 -21.95 -37.23 -24.23
N GLY A 107 -22.01 -38.38 -24.89
CA GLY A 107 -22.03 -39.75 -24.41
C GLY A 107 -23.17 -40.42 -25.17
N ASP A 108 -22.78 -41.17 -26.20
CA ASP A 108 -23.59 -41.99 -27.11
C ASP A 108 -24.55 -42.96 -26.38
N MET A 109 -25.64 -43.36 -27.07
CA MET A 109 -26.21 -44.73 -27.14
C MET A 109 -27.74 -44.86 -27.00
N SER A 110 -28.33 -45.33 -28.12
CA SER A 110 -29.61 -46.06 -28.31
C SER A 110 -30.94 -45.30 -28.27
#